data_AF-A0AB33TVZ3-F1
#
_entry.id   AF-A0AB33TVZ3-F1
#
_cell.length_a   1.000
_cell.length_b   1.000
_cell.length_c   1.000
_cell.angle_alpha   90.00
_cell.angle_beta   90.00
_cell.angle_gamma   90.00
#
_symmetry.space_group_name_H-M   'P 1'
#
loop_
_entity.id
_entity.type
_entity.pdbx_description
1 polymer ?
#
loop_
_entity_poly.entity_id
_entity_poly.type
_entity_poly.pdbx_seq_one_letter_code
_entity_poly.pdbx_strand_id
1 'polypeptide(L)'
;MEMQLDKQTLTVVVRNSEPVELSVFAQSMMSLADDYESMCGSAGSHARLYIKEIRQGSIIAELAPLLPLAGTLFEGAGQILAYAKNFIEITDWLMGKGKEPTGVTDSQIRNIANIMQPAASDKNGSIEINVNDNNGSVVNNITYNYFAANTVQNQARRILGERAEASESGDYGQMVMYFVQAAPTKETNQAVIEGIYGRPVKILIPEHIKREMFAEPYPFEKYYIVDVSVQTARGKPRLYKVTGYHGVVDGDD
;
A
#
# COMPACT_ATOMS: atom_id res chain seq x y z
N MET A 1 28.75 7.09 -20.12
CA MET A 1 27.99 8.35 -20.09
C MET A 1 28.27 8.98 -18.74
N GLU A 2 28.71 10.22 -18.73
CA GLU A 2 29.07 10.93 -17.49
C GLU A 2 27.75 11.38 -16.80
N MET A 3 27.63 11.23 -15.48
CA MET A 3 26.39 11.50 -14.72
C MET A 3 26.65 12.50 -13.58
N GLN A 4 25.63 13.26 -13.20
CA GLN A 4 25.71 14.21 -12.09
C GLN A 4 24.40 14.26 -11.29
N LEU A 5 24.49 14.52 -9.97
CA LEU A 5 23.33 14.80 -9.14
C LEU A 5 22.71 16.15 -9.53
N ASP A 6 21.39 16.21 -9.53
CA ASP A 6 20.66 17.46 -9.72
C ASP A 6 20.97 18.47 -8.59
N LYS A 7 20.85 19.76 -8.91
CA LYS A 7 20.97 20.87 -7.95
C LYS A 7 19.68 21.08 -7.17
N GLN A 8 18.52 20.74 -7.76
CA GLN A 8 17.27 20.72 -7.01
C GLN A 8 17.27 19.52 -6.06
N THR A 9 16.82 19.72 -4.83
CA THR A 9 16.86 18.67 -3.80
C THR A 9 15.57 18.61 -2.99
N LEU A 10 15.24 17.40 -2.54
CA LEU A 10 14.28 17.15 -1.47
C LEU A 10 15.07 16.98 -0.16
N THR A 11 14.82 17.82 0.83
CA THR A 11 15.40 17.66 2.17
C THR A 11 14.33 17.11 3.11
N VAL A 12 14.61 15.94 3.70
CA VAL A 12 13.78 15.34 4.75
C VAL A 12 14.48 15.51 6.08
N VAL A 13 13.80 16.17 7.02
CA VAL A 13 14.27 16.42 8.38
C VAL A 13 13.38 15.64 9.33
N VAL A 14 13.95 14.63 9.98
CA VAL A 14 13.31 13.92 11.10
C VAL A 14 13.81 14.51 12.40
N ARG A 15 12.90 15.12 13.16
CA ARG A 15 13.17 15.61 14.52
C ARG A 15 12.58 14.63 15.53
N ASN A 16 13.41 14.23 16.48
CA ASN A 16 13.08 13.21 17.47
C ASN A 16 13.68 13.59 18.84
N SER A 17 12.93 13.35 19.89
CA SER A 17 13.34 13.45 21.29
C SER A 17 13.81 12.11 21.85
N GLU A 18 13.39 11.00 21.24
CA GLU A 18 13.86 9.64 21.55
C GLU A 18 14.69 9.05 20.40
N PRO A 19 15.66 8.15 20.64
CA PRO A 19 16.42 7.51 19.57
C PRO A 19 15.52 6.81 18.54
N VAL A 20 15.76 7.07 17.25
CA VAL A 20 15.06 6.39 16.15
C VAL A 20 15.77 5.09 15.83
N GLU A 21 15.04 3.98 15.78
CA GLU A 21 15.59 2.69 15.32
C GLU A 21 16.06 2.78 13.86
N LEU A 22 17.26 2.23 13.58
CA LEU A 22 17.85 2.25 12.24
C LEU A 22 16.93 1.59 11.20
N SER A 23 16.30 0.48 11.57
CA SER A 23 15.34 -0.25 10.72
C SER A 23 14.14 0.64 10.34
N VAL A 24 13.61 1.40 11.27
CA VAL A 24 12.48 2.32 11.06
C VAL A 24 12.88 3.48 10.15
N PHE A 25 14.06 4.07 10.40
CA PHE A 25 14.58 5.12 9.52
C PHE A 25 14.85 4.60 8.10
N ALA A 26 15.50 3.45 7.98
CA ALA A 26 15.76 2.82 6.68
C ALA A 26 14.46 2.51 5.94
N GLN A 27 13.44 1.97 6.62
CA GLN A 27 12.14 1.70 6.02
C GLN A 27 11.44 2.98 5.53
N SER A 28 11.52 4.06 6.31
CA SER A 28 10.99 5.37 5.90
C SER A 28 11.68 5.87 4.62
N MET A 29 13.01 5.78 4.55
CA MET A 29 13.78 6.20 3.37
C MET A 29 13.56 5.28 2.16
N MET A 30 13.43 3.98 2.35
CA MET A 30 13.10 3.03 1.27
C MET A 30 11.72 3.34 0.70
N SER A 31 10.71 3.53 1.56
CA SER A 31 9.37 3.90 1.11
C SER A 31 9.33 5.25 0.41
N LEU A 32 10.18 6.21 0.80
CA LEU A 32 10.34 7.47 0.08
C LEU A 32 10.92 7.27 -1.33
N ALA A 33 11.94 6.42 -1.46
CA ALA A 33 12.53 6.08 -2.76
C ALA A 33 11.51 5.38 -3.67
N ASP A 34 10.77 4.40 -3.15
CA ASP A 34 9.76 3.63 -3.89
C ASP A 34 8.61 4.52 -4.37
N ASP A 35 8.15 5.45 -3.52
CA ASP A 35 7.09 6.41 -3.86
C ASP A 35 7.52 7.38 -4.96
N TYR A 36 8.74 7.91 -4.86
CA TYR A 36 9.32 8.77 -5.90
C TYR A 36 9.47 8.03 -7.24
N GLU A 37 9.97 6.80 -7.23
CA GLU A 37 10.11 5.99 -8.44
C GLU A 37 8.77 5.71 -9.10
N SER A 38 7.74 5.34 -8.32
CA SER A 38 6.39 5.09 -8.84
C SER A 38 5.77 6.33 -9.50
N MET A 39 6.16 7.52 -9.07
CA MET A 39 5.61 8.79 -9.53
C MET A 39 6.36 9.40 -10.71
N CYS A 40 7.69 9.29 -10.73
CA CYS A 40 8.55 9.96 -11.70
C CYS A 40 9.17 8.99 -12.71
N GLY A 41 9.06 7.68 -12.50
CA GLY A 41 9.49 6.65 -13.44
C GLY A 41 8.64 6.63 -14.71
N SER A 42 9.23 6.22 -15.83
CA SER A 42 8.54 6.00 -17.10
C SER A 42 8.93 4.64 -17.69
N ALA A 43 8.22 4.17 -18.71
CA ALA A 43 8.49 2.86 -19.31
C ALA A 43 9.95 2.80 -19.83
N GLY A 44 10.79 2.00 -19.15
CA GLY A 44 12.21 1.84 -19.45
C GLY A 44 13.17 2.80 -18.72
N SER A 45 12.67 3.66 -17.83
CA SER A 45 13.49 4.59 -17.02
C SER A 45 13.10 4.54 -15.53
N HIS A 46 14.06 4.16 -14.69
CA HIS A 46 13.92 4.14 -13.23
C HIS A 46 14.32 5.50 -12.64
N ALA A 47 13.37 6.24 -12.08
CA ALA A 47 13.66 7.46 -11.33
C ALA A 47 14.18 7.07 -9.94
N ARG A 48 15.37 7.55 -9.55
CA ARG A 48 16.04 7.17 -8.29
C ARG A 48 16.52 8.39 -7.52
N LEU A 49 16.34 8.36 -6.21
CA LEU A 49 16.89 9.33 -5.28
C LEU A 49 18.21 8.82 -4.69
N TYR A 50 19.17 9.72 -4.52
CA TYR A 50 20.47 9.43 -3.92
C TYR A 50 20.69 10.27 -2.68
N ILE A 51 21.32 9.68 -1.67
CA ILE A 51 21.73 10.40 -0.46
C ILE A 51 22.87 11.35 -0.83
N LYS A 52 22.62 12.65 -0.67
CA LYS A 52 23.60 13.72 -0.85
C LYS A 52 24.37 13.99 0.44
N GLU A 53 23.69 14.02 1.59
CA GLU A 53 24.31 14.25 2.91
C GLU A 53 23.44 13.70 4.06
N ILE A 54 24.07 13.29 5.18
CA ILE A 54 23.43 12.98 6.47
C ILE A 54 24.12 13.78 7.59
N ARG A 55 23.37 14.54 8.39
CA ARG A 55 23.89 15.39 9.49
C ARG A 55 23.45 14.91 10.88
N GLN A 56 24.21 15.30 11.93
CA GLN A 56 23.98 14.92 13.34
C GLN A 56 23.11 15.95 14.09
N GLY A 57 22.27 15.50 15.05
CA GLY A 57 21.43 16.34 15.92
C GLY A 57 19.94 16.36 15.56
N SER A 58 19.62 15.89 14.36
CA SER A 58 18.32 15.51 13.80
C SER A 58 18.67 14.72 12.54
N ILE A 59 17.92 13.68 12.17
CA ILE A 59 18.27 12.94 10.95
C ILE A 59 17.84 13.79 9.76
N ILE A 60 18.81 14.45 9.13
CA ILE A 60 18.60 15.28 7.93
C ILE A 60 19.14 14.50 6.75
N ALA A 61 18.26 14.11 5.84
CA ALA A 61 18.63 13.49 4.57
C ALA A 61 18.36 14.47 3.43
N GLU A 62 19.42 14.85 2.71
CA GLU A 62 19.28 15.62 1.47
C GLU A 62 19.31 14.65 0.29
N LEU A 63 18.30 14.71 -0.58
CA LEU A 63 18.08 13.78 -1.67
C LEU A 63 17.98 14.51 -3.00
N ALA A 64 18.63 13.96 -4.04
CA ALA A 64 18.59 14.50 -5.39
C ALA A 64 18.44 13.37 -6.43
N PRO A 65 17.71 13.61 -7.54
CA PRO A 65 17.72 12.71 -8.69
C PRO A 65 19.09 12.74 -9.39
N LEU A 66 19.43 11.64 -10.05
CA LEU A 66 20.63 11.54 -10.90
C LEU A 66 20.28 11.86 -12.34
N LEU A 67 21.00 12.80 -12.96
CA LEU A 67 20.74 13.28 -14.31
C LEU A 67 21.91 12.93 -15.28
N PRO A 68 21.61 12.65 -16.57
CA PRO A 68 22.63 12.55 -17.62
C PRO A 68 23.26 13.93 -17.90
N LEU A 69 24.59 14.00 -18.06
CA LEU A 69 25.30 15.27 -18.31
C LEU A 69 24.98 15.95 -19.67
N ALA A 70 24.36 15.23 -20.62
CA ALA A 70 24.13 15.71 -21.99
C ALA A 70 22.67 15.59 -22.47
N GLY A 71 21.69 15.66 -21.57
CA GLY A 71 20.25 15.68 -21.88
C GLY A 71 19.63 17.06 -21.66
N THR A 72 18.50 17.35 -22.32
CA THR A 72 17.74 18.59 -22.15
C THR A 72 17.40 18.81 -20.67
N LEU A 73 17.99 19.86 -20.08
CA LEU A 73 17.80 20.34 -18.69
C LEU A 73 16.33 20.56 -18.27
N PHE A 74 15.38 20.47 -19.21
CA PHE A 74 13.98 20.86 -19.02
C PHE A 74 13.05 19.76 -18.48
N GLU A 75 13.42 18.47 -18.51
CA GLU A 75 12.52 17.39 -18.06
C GLU A 75 12.73 16.96 -16.58
N GLY A 76 13.90 17.21 -15.99
CA GLY A 76 14.22 16.84 -14.60
C GLY A 76 13.88 17.89 -13.55
N ALA A 77 14.07 19.18 -13.87
CA ALA A 77 14.04 20.29 -12.91
C ALA A 77 12.66 20.65 -12.34
N GLY A 78 11.58 19.99 -12.81
CA GLY A 78 10.23 20.13 -12.27
C GLY A 78 9.76 18.93 -11.45
N GLN A 79 10.51 17.82 -11.45
CA GLN A 79 10.04 16.54 -10.92
C GLN A 79 9.96 16.54 -9.39
N ILE A 80 10.92 17.15 -8.69
CA ILE A 80 10.90 17.23 -7.23
C ILE A 80 9.73 18.09 -6.75
N LEU A 81 9.47 19.23 -7.41
CA LEU A 81 8.36 20.10 -7.05
C LEU A 81 7.00 19.44 -7.33
N ALA A 82 6.86 18.75 -8.47
CA ALA A 82 5.67 17.99 -8.81
C ALA A 82 5.43 16.83 -7.83
N TYR A 83 6.49 16.09 -7.49
CA TYR A 83 6.46 15.04 -6.48
C TYR A 83 6.00 15.59 -5.12
N ALA A 84 6.65 16.64 -4.61
CA ALA A 84 6.31 17.23 -3.32
C ALA A 84 4.86 17.72 -3.29
N LYS A 85 4.35 18.30 -4.39
CA LYS A 85 2.95 18.71 -4.48
C LYS A 85 1.99 17.52 -4.36
N ASN A 86 2.25 16.43 -5.09
CA ASN A 86 1.39 15.24 -5.04
C ASN A 86 1.46 14.55 -3.67
N PHE A 87 2.66 14.41 -3.10
CA PHE A 87 2.86 13.91 -1.74
C PHE A 87 2.01 14.68 -0.72
N ILE A 88 2.00 16.01 -0.81
CA ILE A 88 1.19 16.88 0.05
C ILE A 88 -0.31 16.64 -0.19
N GLU A 89 -0.76 16.58 -1.44
CA GLU A 89 -2.16 16.33 -1.79
C GLU A 89 -2.68 14.99 -1.24
N ILE A 90 -1.91 13.90 -1.41
CA ILE A 90 -2.28 12.59 -0.85
C ILE A 90 -2.26 12.63 0.69
N THR A 91 -1.25 13.25 1.28
CA THR A 91 -1.13 13.36 2.75
C THR A 91 -2.29 14.17 3.34
N ASP A 92 -2.67 15.28 2.73
CA ASP A 92 -3.82 16.10 3.15
C ASP A 92 -5.12 15.30 3.06
N TRP A 93 -5.32 14.54 1.97
CA TRP A 93 -6.43 13.61 1.85
C TRP A 93 -6.45 12.55 2.95
N LEU A 94 -5.31 11.93 3.25
CA LEU A 94 -5.18 10.96 4.35
C LEU A 94 -5.42 11.60 5.72
N MET A 95 -5.22 12.91 5.87
CA MET A 95 -5.63 13.67 7.07
C MET A 95 -7.12 14.05 7.07
N GLY A 96 -7.90 13.63 6.07
CA GLY A 96 -9.31 13.94 5.94
C GLY A 96 -9.60 15.30 5.32
N LYS A 97 -8.62 15.94 4.68
CA LYS A 97 -8.80 17.22 3.98
C LYS A 97 -8.97 16.98 2.48
N GLY A 98 -10.00 17.59 1.89
CA GLY A 98 -10.23 17.47 0.45
C GLY A 98 -10.72 16.07 0.03
N LYS A 99 -10.56 15.75 -1.25
CA LYS A 99 -10.99 14.49 -1.85
C LYS A 99 -9.77 13.64 -2.21
N GLU A 100 -10.01 12.35 -2.43
CA GLU A 100 -8.97 11.45 -2.93
C GLU A 100 -8.38 11.99 -4.24
N PRO A 101 -7.04 12.19 -4.32
CA PRO A 101 -6.40 12.58 -5.56
C PRO A 101 -6.59 11.51 -6.65
N THR A 102 -6.66 11.93 -7.91
CA THR A 102 -6.91 10.99 -9.01
C THR A 102 -5.71 10.08 -9.24
N GLY A 103 -5.94 8.77 -9.32
CA GLY A 103 -4.90 7.79 -9.67
C GLY A 103 -4.02 7.34 -8.50
N VAL A 104 -4.41 7.59 -7.25
CA VAL A 104 -3.64 7.18 -6.06
C VAL A 104 -3.69 5.66 -5.88
N THR A 105 -2.51 5.05 -5.91
CA THR A 105 -2.33 3.59 -5.75
C THR A 105 -2.21 3.19 -4.28
N ASP A 106 -2.50 1.92 -3.99
CA ASP A 106 -2.31 1.35 -2.65
C ASP A 106 -0.84 1.36 -2.21
N SER A 107 0.08 1.30 -3.18
CA SER A 107 1.52 1.43 -2.92
C SER A 107 1.85 2.82 -2.38
N GLN A 108 1.35 3.87 -3.03
CA GLN A 108 1.56 5.27 -2.60
C GLN A 108 0.97 5.52 -1.20
N ILE A 109 -0.23 4.99 -0.92
CA ILE A 109 -0.85 5.11 0.42
C ILE A 109 0.03 4.44 1.48
N ARG A 110 0.54 3.23 1.20
CA ARG A 110 1.42 2.50 2.12
C ARG A 110 2.75 3.23 2.31
N ASN A 111 3.34 3.74 1.24
CA ASN A 111 4.61 4.43 1.29
C ASN A 111 4.51 5.72 2.11
N ILE A 112 3.48 6.54 1.88
CA ILE A 112 3.24 7.76 2.68
C ILE A 112 3.06 7.42 4.16
N ALA A 113 2.32 6.36 4.50
CA ALA A 113 2.17 5.92 5.89
C ALA A 113 3.51 5.52 6.53
N ASN A 114 4.38 4.83 5.79
CA ASN A 114 5.70 4.41 6.25
C ASN A 114 6.66 5.59 6.39
N ILE A 115 6.62 6.56 5.47
CA ILE A 115 7.40 7.80 5.54
C ILE A 115 7.12 8.53 6.85
N MET A 116 5.85 8.55 7.29
CA MET A 116 5.41 9.18 8.54
C MET A 116 5.78 8.40 9.81
N GLN A 117 6.23 7.14 9.71
CA GLN A 117 6.47 6.27 10.87
C GLN A 117 7.42 6.87 11.93
N PRO A 118 8.55 7.51 11.58
CA PRO A 118 9.43 8.10 12.58
C PRO A 118 8.73 9.17 13.42
N ALA A 119 7.96 10.06 12.78
CA ALA A 119 7.22 11.11 13.48
C ALA A 119 6.00 10.56 14.26
N ALA A 120 5.35 9.51 13.77
CA ALA A 120 4.22 8.86 14.46
C ALA A 120 4.66 8.04 15.68
N SER A 121 5.95 7.71 15.82
CA SER A 121 6.46 6.88 16.91
C SER A 121 6.95 7.70 18.11
N ASP A 122 7.12 9.01 17.98
CA ASP A 122 7.56 9.92 19.05
C ASP A 122 6.53 11.04 19.24
N LYS A 123 6.02 11.21 20.47
CA LYS A 123 5.01 12.23 20.81
C LYS A 123 5.48 13.66 20.57
N ASN A 124 6.79 13.92 20.64
CA ASN A 124 7.41 15.20 20.29
C ASN A 124 8.04 15.18 18.89
N GLY A 125 7.85 14.10 18.14
CA GLY A 125 8.43 13.88 16.83
C GLY A 125 7.76 14.71 15.74
N SER A 126 8.55 15.05 14.73
CA SER A 126 8.05 15.63 13.49
C SER A 126 8.87 15.20 12.29
N ILE A 127 8.22 15.19 11.13
CA ILE A 127 8.87 15.11 9.83
C ILE A 127 8.63 16.43 9.10
N GLU A 128 9.71 17.04 8.65
CA GLU A 128 9.72 18.27 7.87
C GLU A 128 10.29 17.94 6.49
N ILE A 129 9.57 18.36 5.44
CA ILE A 129 9.92 18.12 4.05
C ILE A 129 10.07 19.48 3.38
N ASN A 130 11.28 19.74 2.89
CA ASN A 130 11.65 20.97 2.20
C ASN A 130 12.01 20.67 0.75
N VAL A 131 11.44 21.44 -0.18
CA VAL A 131 11.91 21.50 -1.56
C VAL A 131 12.83 22.70 -1.67
N ASN A 132 14.08 22.46 -2.06
CA ASN A 132 15.05 23.53 -2.30
C ASN A 132 15.22 23.74 -3.80
N ASP A 133 15.28 25.00 -4.23
CA ASP A 133 15.63 25.36 -5.59
C ASP A 133 17.13 25.18 -5.88
N ASN A 134 17.53 25.48 -7.10
CA ASN A 134 18.92 25.36 -7.56
C ASN A 134 19.91 26.28 -6.83
N ASN A 135 19.42 27.27 -6.08
CA ASN A 135 20.22 28.19 -5.26
C ASN A 135 20.24 27.77 -3.78
N GLY A 136 19.64 26.62 -3.44
CA GLY A 136 19.51 26.14 -2.06
C GLY A 136 18.46 26.88 -1.24
N SER A 137 17.59 27.66 -1.87
CA SER A 137 16.50 28.36 -1.19
C SER A 137 15.27 27.46 -1.07
N VAL A 138 14.66 27.45 0.12
CA VAL A 138 13.42 26.69 0.37
C VAL A 138 12.28 27.34 -0.43
N VAL A 139 11.72 26.61 -1.39
CA VAL A 139 10.57 27.05 -2.20
C VAL A 139 9.26 26.38 -1.80
N ASN A 140 9.34 25.30 -1.02
CA ASN A 140 8.18 24.68 -0.38
C ASN A 140 8.63 24.05 0.96
N ASN A 141 7.86 24.25 2.02
CA ASN A 141 8.09 23.65 3.34
C ASN A 141 6.77 23.10 3.85
N ILE A 142 6.78 21.83 4.26
CA ILE A 142 5.70 21.26 5.06
C ILE A 142 6.25 20.53 6.26
N THR A 143 5.56 20.66 7.39
CA THR A 143 5.90 19.97 8.63
C THR A 143 4.69 19.17 9.14
N TYR A 144 4.89 17.89 9.41
CA TYR A 144 3.92 17.01 10.03
C TYR A 144 4.42 16.58 11.41
N ASN A 145 3.70 16.97 12.45
CA ASN A 145 3.98 16.54 13.82
C ASN A 145 3.39 15.15 14.11
N TYR A 146 3.67 14.62 15.30
CA TYR A 146 3.10 13.37 15.81
C TYR A 146 1.61 13.17 15.52
N PHE A 147 0.76 14.18 15.79
CA PHE A 147 -0.68 14.06 15.61
C PHE A 147 -1.09 13.91 14.14
N ALA A 148 -0.46 14.68 13.26
CA ALA A 148 -0.67 14.57 11.82
C ALA A 148 -0.17 13.21 11.31
N ALA A 149 1.05 12.83 11.67
CA ALA A 149 1.67 11.56 11.27
C ALA A 149 0.84 10.35 11.72
N ASN A 150 0.40 10.32 12.99
CA ASN A 150 -0.46 9.25 13.51
C ASN A 150 -1.83 9.20 12.83
N THR A 151 -2.42 10.36 12.50
CA THR A 151 -3.67 10.42 11.72
C THR A 151 -3.50 9.78 10.35
N VAL A 152 -2.44 10.16 9.62
CA VAL A 152 -2.12 9.60 8.29
C VAL A 152 -1.96 8.09 8.36
N GLN A 153 -1.22 7.57 9.33
CA GLN A 153 -1.04 6.12 9.49
C GLN A 153 -2.34 5.37 9.72
N ASN A 154 -3.19 5.87 10.62
CA ASN A 154 -4.46 5.21 10.94
C ASN A 154 -5.43 5.26 9.77
N GLN A 155 -5.48 6.37 9.04
CA GLN A 155 -6.32 6.49 7.84
C GLN A 155 -5.82 5.63 6.69
N ALA A 156 -4.51 5.58 6.47
CA ALA A 156 -3.91 4.68 5.48
C ALA A 156 -4.22 3.21 5.77
N ARG A 157 -4.08 2.76 7.03
CA ARG A 157 -4.47 1.40 7.45
C ARG A 157 -5.94 1.12 7.19
N ARG A 158 -6.83 2.08 7.50
CA ARG A 158 -8.26 1.95 7.26
C ARG A 158 -8.58 1.82 5.78
N ILE A 159 -8.05 2.72 4.94
CA ILE A 159 -8.32 2.74 3.49
C ILE A 159 -7.75 1.50 2.81
N LEU A 160 -6.50 1.11 3.13
CA LEU A 160 -5.90 -0.11 2.59
C LEU A 160 -6.66 -1.36 3.03
N GLY A 161 -7.16 -1.38 4.27
CA GLY A 161 -8.07 -2.42 4.74
C GLY A 161 -9.38 -2.44 3.95
N GLU A 162 -10.01 -1.28 3.74
CA GLU A 162 -11.25 -1.18 2.96
C GLU A 162 -11.08 -1.59 1.50
N ARG A 163 -9.95 -1.23 0.87
CA ARG A 163 -9.63 -1.60 -0.53
C ARG A 163 -9.28 -3.07 -0.69
N ALA A 164 -8.48 -3.62 0.23
CA ALA A 164 -8.22 -5.06 0.26
C ALA A 164 -9.50 -5.88 0.52
N GLU A 165 -10.50 -5.26 1.17
CA GLU A 165 -11.80 -5.87 1.42
C GLU A 165 -12.86 -5.58 0.35
N ALA A 166 -12.53 -4.75 -0.65
CA ALA A 166 -13.42 -4.42 -1.76
C ALA A 166 -13.31 -5.50 -2.85
N SER A 167 -14.24 -6.44 -2.85
CA SER A 167 -14.43 -7.37 -3.97
C SER A 167 -15.63 -6.93 -4.78
N GLU A 168 -15.58 -7.09 -6.10
CA GLU A 168 -16.73 -6.81 -6.95
C GLU A 168 -17.83 -7.86 -6.76
N SER A 169 -19.09 -7.44 -6.92
CA SER A 169 -20.18 -8.40 -7.05
C SER A 169 -20.16 -8.93 -8.47
N GLY A 170 -20.32 -10.23 -8.63
CA GLY A 170 -20.26 -10.83 -9.95
C GLY A 170 -20.13 -12.34 -9.88
N ASP A 171 -20.09 -12.94 -11.06
CA ASP A 171 -19.88 -14.37 -11.23
C ASP A 171 -18.40 -14.63 -11.51
N TYR A 172 -17.82 -15.52 -10.72
CA TYR A 172 -16.42 -15.91 -10.80
C TYR A 172 -16.36 -17.41 -11.07
N GLY A 173 -15.64 -17.80 -12.11
CA GLY A 173 -15.52 -19.20 -12.52
C GLY A 173 -14.22 -19.84 -12.07
N GLN A 174 -14.25 -21.15 -11.82
CA GLN A 174 -13.08 -21.98 -11.49
C GLN A 174 -12.21 -21.43 -10.34
N MET A 175 -12.87 -20.97 -9.28
CA MET A 175 -12.21 -20.43 -8.11
C MET A 175 -11.87 -21.52 -7.10
N VAL A 176 -10.69 -21.41 -6.48
CA VAL A 176 -10.28 -22.29 -5.39
C VAL A 176 -10.94 -21.85 -4.10
N MET A 177 -11.63 -22.79 -3.45
CA MET A 177 -12.41 -22.57 -2.25
C MET A 177 -12.10 -23.62 -1.21
N TYR A 178 -11.97 -23.23 0.06
CA TYR A 178 -11.89 -24.17 1.18
C TYR A 178 -12.82 -23.75 2.33
N PHE A 179 -13.30 -24.74 3.09
CA PHE A 179 -14.18 -24.50 4.23
C PHE A 179 -13.41 -24.01 5.44
N VAL A 180 -14.09 -23.22 6.28
CA VAL A 180 -13.54 -22.79 7.57
C VAL A 180 -14.11 -23.68 8.65
N GLN A 181 -13.28 -24.54 9.24
CA GLN A 181 -13.68 -25.39 10.37
C GLN A 181 -13.86 -24.55 11.65
N ALA A 182 -15.09 -24.46 12.15
CA ALA A 182 -15.38 -23.86 13.45
C ALA A 182 -15.38 -24.89 14.60
N ALA A 183 -15.61 -26.18 14.29
CA ALA A 183 -15.49 -27.38 15.14
C ALA A 183 -16.05 -28.60 14.36
N PRO A 184 -15.69 -29.86 14.71
CA PRO A 184 -16.13 -31.08 13.99
C PRO A 184 -17.66 -31.31 13.96
N THR A 185 -18.41 -30.62 14.82
CA THR A 185 -19.85 -30.87 15.05
C THR A 185 -20.77 -29.72 14.63
N LYS A 186 -20.24 -28.67 13.97
CA LYS A 186 -21.04 -27.55 13.48
C LYS A 186 -21.01 -27.50 11.96
N GLU A 187 -22.18 -27.39 11.34
CA GLU A 187 -22.32 -27.04 9.93
C GLU A 187 -21.49 -25.79 9.62
N THR A 188 -20.42 -25.95 8.84
CA THR A 188 -19.57 -24.83 8.43
C THR A 188 -20.25 -24.11 7.27
N ASN A 189 -21.06 -23.12 7.61
CA ASN A 189 -21.74 -22.28 6.62
C ASN A 189 -20.82 -21.17 6.06
N GLN A 190 -19.50 -21.34 6.15
CA GLN A 190 -18.51 -20.37 5.70
C GLN A 190 -17.36 -21.02 4.95
N ALA A 191 -16.85 -20.31 3.94
CA ALA A 191 -15.71 -20.69 3.13
C ALA A 191 -14.84 -19.47 2.83
N VAL A 192 -13.61 -19.70 2.41
CA VAL A 192 -12.68 -18.67 1.91
C VAL A 192 -12.38 -18.95 0.45
N ILE A 193 -12.34 -17.89 -0.35
CA ILE A 193 -11.86 -17.88 -1.73
C ILE A 193 -10.86 -16.72 -1.82
N GLU A 194 -9.57 -17.01 -1.64
CA GLU A 194 -8.54 -15.97 -1.53
C GLU A 194 -8.45 -15.07 -2.77
N GLY A 195 -8.70 -15.64 -3.96
CA GLY A 195 -8.77 -14.89 -5.22
C GLY A 195 -9.92 -13.88 -5.31
N ILE A 196 -10.84 -13.88 -4.33
CA ILE A 196 -11.94 -12.91 -4.22
C ILE A 196 -11.78 -12.10 -2.94
N TYR A 197 -11.64 -12.79 -1.80
CA TYR A 197 -11.60 -12.19 -0.47
C TYR A 197 -10.96 -13.14 0.54
N GLY A 198 -9.87 -12.71 1.16
CA GLY A 198 -9.06 -13.53 2.08
C GLY A 198 -9.66 -13.77 3.47
N ARG A 199 -10.97 -13.58 3.67
CA ARG A 199 -11.63 -13.83 4.97
C ARG A 199 -12.88 -14.71 4.83
N PRO A 200 -13.31 -15.41 5.89
CA PRO A 200 -14.48 -16.28 5.84
C PRO A 200 -15.76 -15.54 5.41
N VAL A 201 -16.43 -16.06 4.38
CA VAL A 201 -17.72 -15.55 3.86
C VAL A 201 -18.77 -16.64 3.97
N LYS A 202 -20.02 -16.26 4.22
CA LYS A 202 -21.13 -17.22 4.22
C LYS A 202 -21.26 -17.88 2.86
N ILE A 203 -21.46 -19.20 2.83
CA ILE A 203 -21.64 -19.95 1.59
C ILE A 203 -23.03 -20.57 1.51
N LEU A 204 -23.60 -20.59 0.30
CA LEU A 204 -24.78 -21.38 -0.06
C LEU A 204 -24.40 -22.33 -1.19
N ILE A 205 -24.60 -23.62 -0.93
CA ILE A 205 -24.29 -24.70 -1.86
C ILE A 205 -25.60 -25.40 -2.21
N PRO A 206 -25.95 -25.51 -3.51
CA PRO A 206 -27.08 -26.34 -3.95
C PRO A 206 -26.91 -27.79 -3.47
N GLU A 207 -28.02 -28.42 -3.08
CA GLU A 207 -27.99 -29.75 -2.45
C GLU A 207 -27.32 -30.84 -3.30
N HIS A 208 -27.42 -30.75 -4.64
CA HIS A 208 -26.76 -31.70 -5.54
C HIS A 208 -25.23 -31.57 -5.49
N ILE A 209 -24.69 -30.35 -5.60
CA ILE A 209 -23.25 -30.07 -5.47
C ILE A 209 -22.76 -30.43 -4.06
N LYS A 210 -23.56 -30.09 -3.04
CA LYS A 210 -23.26 -30.37 -1.64
C LYS A 210 -22.99 -31.86 -1.42
N ARG A 211 -23.81 -32.74 -2.01
CA ARG A 211 -23.63 -34.20 -1.92
C ARG A 211 -22.36 -34.69 -2.59
N GLU A 212 -22.01 -34.11 -3.74
CA GLU A 212 -20.78 -34.46 -4.45
C GLU A 212 -19.54 -34.05 -3.64
N MET A 213 -19.50 -32.82 -3.12
CA MET A 213 -18.38 -32.33 -2.31
C MET A 213 -18.20 -33.13 -1.02
N PHE A 214 -19.29 -33.48 -0.32
CA PHE A 214 -19.21 -34.24 0.94
C PHE A 214 -19.06 -35.76 0.76
N ALA A 215 -19.06 -36.26 -0.48
CA ALA A 215 -18.68 -37.64 -0.74
C ALA A 215 -17.16 -37.85 -0.65
N GLU A 216 -16.37 -36.78 -0.73
CA GLU A 216 -14.91 -36.83 -0.62
C GLU A 216 -14.46 -37.21 0.80
N PRO A 217 -13.36 -37.99 0.93
CA PRO A 217 -12.71 -38.22 2.23
C PRO A 217 -12.22 -36.90 2.84
N TYR A 218 -12.52 -36.67 4.11
CA TYR A 218 -12.11 -35.46 4.85
C TYR A 218 -12.48 -34.16 4.13
N PRO A 219 -13.76 -33.94 3.80
CA PRO A 219 -14.18 -32.90 2.88
C PRO A 219 -13.90 -31.47 3.37
N PHE A 220 -13.63 -31.27 4.65
CA PHE A 220 -13.29 -29.96 5.20
C PHE A 220 -11.81 -29.62 5.14
N GLU A 221 -10.96 -30.59 4.78
CA GLU A 221 -9.50 -30.43 4.62
C GLU A 221 -9.11 -30.30 3.13
N LYS A 222 -10.10 -30.28 2.24
CA LYS A 222 -9.91 -30.23 0.79
C LYS A 222 -10.10 -28.83 0.22
N TYR A 223 -9.47 -28.61 -0.93
CA TYR A 223 -9.68 -27.44 -1.77
C TYR A 223 -10.61 -27.80 -2.93
N TYR A 224 -11.65 -27.02 -3.17
CA TYR A 224 -12.63 -27.26 -4.21
C TYR A 224 -12.53 -26.21 -5.29
N ILE A 225 -12.64 -26.64 -6.55
CA ILE A 225 -12.73 -25.74 -7.70
C ILE A 225 -14.22 -25.52 -7.99
N VAL A 226 -14.68 -24.29 -7.84
CA VAL A 226 -16.10 -23.94 -7.94
C VAL A 226 -16.34 -22.70 -8.79
N ASP A 227 -17.51 -22.62 -9.39
CA ASP A 227 -18.06 -21.34 -9.87
C ASP A 227 -18.91 -20.73 -8.75
N VAL A 228 -18.76 -19.44 -8.53
CA VAL A 228 -19.49 -18.71 -7.48
C VAL A 228 -20.06 -17.40 -7.98
N SER A 229 -21.29 -17.11 -7.56
CA SER A 229 -21.85 -15.77 -7.62
C SER A 229 -21.61 -15.06 -6.28
N VAL A 230 -20.84 -13.97 -6.31
CA VAL A 230 -20.48 -13.18 -5.13
C VAL A 230 -21.49 -12.06 -4.95
N GLN A 231 -22.15 -12.06 -3.79
CA GLN A 231 -23.05 -11.00 -3.37
C GLN A 231 -22.35 -10.14 -2.33
N THR A 232 -22.26 -8.85 -2.61
CA THR A 232 -21.60 -7.88 -1.74
C THR A 232 -22.63 -7.04 -0.98
N ALA A 233 -22.26 -6.56 0.21
CA ALA A 233 -23.01 -5.52 0.90
C ALA A 233 -22.02 -4.53 1.50
N ARG A 234 -22.18 -3.24 1.17
CA ARG A 234 -21.23 -2.17 1.53
C ARG A 234 -19.81 -2.46 1.03
N GLY A 235 -19.68 -2.94 -0.21
CA GLY A 235 -18.40 -3.22 -0.87
C GLY A 235 -17.70 -4.51 -0.43
N LYS A 236 -18.24 -5.25 0.55
CA LYS A 236 -17.61 -6.49 1.06
C LYS A 236 -18.44 -7.71 0.67
N PRO A 237 -17.82 -8.83 0.25
CA PRO A 237 -18.52 -10.10 0.09
C PRO A 237 -19.26 -10.52 1.35
N ARG A 238 -20.54 -10.85 1.19
CA ARG A 238 -21.40 -11.35 2.28
C ARG A 238 -21.87 -12.77 2.03
N LEU A 239 -21.93 -13.18 0.77
CA LEU A 239 -22.44 -14.48 0.40
C LEU A 239 -21.78 -14.96 -0.89
N TYR A 240 -21.25 -16.18 -0.85
CA TYR A 240 -20.92 -16.97 -2.02
C TYR A 240 -22.09 -17.92 -2.32
N LYS A 241 -22.63 -17.86 -3.52
CA LYS A 241 -23.56 -18.88 -4.03
C LYS A 241 -22.79 -19.76 -5.00
N VAL A 242 -22.61 -21.03 -4.67
CA VAL A 242 -21.98 -21.98 -5.59
C VAL A 242 -22.93 -22.25 -6.74
N THR A 243 -22.46 -22.00 -7.97
CA THR A 243 -23.21 -22.18 -9.21
C THR A 243 -22.68 -23.35 -10.03
N GLY A 244 -21.45 -23.81 -9.77
CA GLY A 244 -20.82 -24.94 -10.45
C GLY A 244 -19.71 -25.57 -9.61
N TYR A 245 -19.41 -26.84 -9.87
CA TYR A 245 -18.36 -27.61 -9.21
C TYR A 245 -17.55 -28.36 -10.27
N HIS A 246 -16.22 -28.25 -10.20
CA HIS A 246 -15.30 -28.76 -11.22
C HIS A 246 -14.30 -29.78 -10.69
N GLY A 247 -14.34 -30.07 -9.38
CA GLY A 247 -13.49 -31.08 -8.76
C GLY A 247 -12.76 -30.60 -7.52
N VAL A 248 -11.96 -31.50 -6.97
CA VAL A 248 -11.20 -31.32 -5.73
C VAL A 248 -9.69 -31.32 -6.03
N VAL A 249 -8.95 -30.50 -5.29
CA VAL A 249 -7.50 -30.49 -5.25
C VAL A 249 -7.08 -30.86 -3.84
N ASP A 250 -6.17 -31.81 -3.73
CA ASP A 250 -5.55 -32.16 -2.46
C ASP A 250 -4.64 -31.01 -2.03
N GLY A 251 -4.77 -30.57 -0.78
CA GLY A 251 -3.79 -29.66 -0.19
C GLY A 251 -2.47 -30.38 -0.02
N ASP A 252 -1.39 -29.81 -0.56
CA ASP A 252 -0.05 -30.17 -0.12
C ASP A 252 0.16 -29.59 1.29
N ASP A 253 0.58 -30.44 2.24
CA ASP A 253 1.07 -30.04 3.57
C ASP A 253 2.24 -29.04 3.49
#